data_AF-A0A1X0P434-F1
#
_entry.id   AF-A0A1X0P434-F1
#
_cell.length_a   1.000
_cell.length_b   1.000
_cell.length_c   1.000
_cell.angle_alpha   90.00
_cell.angle_beta   90.00
_cell.angle_gamma   90.00
#
_symmetry.space_group_name_H-M   'P 1'
#
loop_
_entity.id
_entity.type
_entity.pdbx_description
1 polymer ?
#
loop_
_entity_poly.entity_id
_entity_poly.type
_entity_poly.pdbx_seq_one_letter_code
_entity_poly.pdbx_strand_id
1 'polypeptide(L)'
;MSSAWVLDTKEANIATPNHCSPDVPLSEEHQEACGVYTRRLKPETLHERHPTDDEGRTVLQHLAWNLGCKKYEEVTLTSESADELKEHLNVDEQMRLVESGLVYVDVRDVEDRWIRIEAQPGDMVVIPRGLYHRVVAGGNGTARVVRLMRESETFRPVVRGTALDGEAAEAAAYHAHYISHPPTETILGPANDVDNFLVVSPRDFDVTLAKAKAGLARGDVLVLLFKGASDRMTHISWCPPCVRAEPMVCRAVQAARKAHRVVFVQCILERSVYRGNPEYPYRTHPLLNIATIPYLIVMQQGETGIVEICRER
;
A
#
# COMPACT_ATOMS: atom_id res chain seq x y z
N MET A 1 8.19 -11.71 -3.17
CA MET A 1 8.32 -10.28 -2.83
C MET A 1 9.38 -9.72 -3.74
N SER A 2 9.19 -8.49 -4.22
CA SER A 2 10.23 -7.73 -4.92
C SER A 2 11.42 -7.48 -3.99
N SER A 3 12.64 -7.67 -4.48
CA SER A 3 13.86 -7.30 -3.76
C SER A 3 14.12 -5.80 -3.93
N ALA A 4 14.68 -5.16 -2.90
CA ALA A 4 15.06 -3.75 -2.97
C ALA A 4 16.39 -3.47 -2.27
N TRP A 5 17.13 -2.47 -2.77
CA TRP A 5 18.43 -2.06 -2.25
C TRP A 5 18.73 -0.59 -2.54
N VAL A 6 19.72 -0.01 -1.85
CA VAL A 6 20.26 1.31 -2.20
C VAL A 6 21.03 1.20 -3.50
N LEU A 7 20.72 2.08 -4.47
CA LEU A 7 21.29 2.04 -5.81
C LEU A 7 22.68 2.70 -5.84
N ASP A 8 23.68 2.02 -6.39
CA ASP A 8 24.95 2.66 -6.75
C ASP A 8 24.77 3.48 -8.04
N THR A 9 24.93 4.79 -7.92
CA THR A 9 24.76 5.74 -9.02
C THR A 9 26.03 5.94 -9.86
N LYS A 10 27.15 5.33 -9.47
CA LYS A 10 28.42 5.43 -10.21
C LYS A 10 28.47 4.51 -11.43
N GLU A 11 27.66 3.46 -11.44
CA GLU A 11 27.58 2.52 -12.55
C GLU A 11 26.91 3.17 -13.78
N ALA A 12 27.54 3.02 -14.95
CA ALA A 12 27.08 3.69 -16.17
C ALA A 12 25.83 3.05 -16.78
N ASN A 13 25.67 1.72 -16.61
CA ASN A 13 24.53 1.02 -17.16
C ASN A 13 23.38 0.97 -16.15
N ILE A 14 22.33 1.74 -16.38
CA ILE A 14 21.16 1.76 -15.48
C ILE A 14 20.33 0.47 -15.52
N ALA A 15 20.53 -0.38 -16.54
CA ALA A 15 19.83 -1.64 -16.72
C ALA A 15 20.48 -2.83 -15.99
N THR A 16 21.65 -2.66 -15.35
CA THR A 16 22.25 -3.67 -14.46
C THR A 16 21.83 -3.44 -13.01
N PRO A 17 21.88 -4.44 -12.11
CA PRO A 17 21.40 -4.31 -10.73
C PRO A 17 21.97 -3.11 -9.95
N ASN A 18 23.25 -2.77 -10.16
CA ASN A 18 23.95 -1.63 -9.56
C ASN A 18 23.87 -1.63 -8.02
N HIS A 19 24.26 -2.75 -7.41
CA HIS A 19 24.45 -2.85 -5.96
C HIS A 19 25.63 -2.00 -5.49
N CYS A 20 25.47 -1.36 -4.34
CA CYS A 20 26.60 -0.77 -3.61
C CYS A 20 27.63 -1.85 -3.21
N SER A 21 28.86 -1.43 -2.94
CA SER A 21 29.89 -2.26 -2.31
C SER A 21 30.34 -1.61 -0.99
N PRO A 22 29.97 -2.18 0.18
CA PRO A 22 29.14 -3.37 0.39
C PRO A 22 27.65 -3.16 0.02
N ASP A 23 26.93 -4.27 -0.19
CA ASP A 23 25.49 -4.25 -0.53
C ASP A 23 24.65 -3.71 0.62
N VAL A 24 23.55 -3.03 0.28
CA VAL A 24 22.65 -2.36 1.24
C VAL A 24 21.20 -2.75 0.91
N PRO A 25 20.75 -3.95 1.30
CA PRO A 25 19.38 -4.39 1.07
C PRO A 25 18.37 -3.60 1.92
N LEU A 26 17.17 -3.43 1.40
CA LEU A 26 16.09 -2.66 2.04
C LEU A 26 14.89 -3.55 2.37
N SER A 27 14.29 -3.30 3.53
CA SER A 27 13.07 -3.96 3.97
C SER A 27 11.83 -3.42 3.25
N GLU A 28 10.72 -4.18 3.32
CA GLU A 28 9.41 -3.68 2.87
C GLU A 28 8.98 -2.41 3.62
N GLU A 29 9.29 -2.32 4.92
CA GLU A 29 9.03 -1.13 5.74
C GLU A 29 9.66 0.13 5.15
N HIS A 30 10.88 0.02 4.59
CA HIS A 30 11.54 1.16 3.95
C HIS A 30 10.80 1.65 2.69
N GLN A 31 10.25 0.72 1.91
CA GLN A 31 9.43 1.05 0.73
C GLN A 31 8.09 1.69 1.16
N GLU A 32 7.44 1.11 2.17
CA GLU A 32 6.18 1.62 2.73
C GLU A 32 6.34 3.03 3.31
N ALA A 33 7.49 3.34 3.93
CA ALA A 33 7.82 4.69 4.41
C ALA A 33 7.89 5.73 3.27
N CYS A 34 8.21 5.29 2.05
CA CYS A 34 8.17 6.13 0.84
C CYS A 34 6.78 6.21 0.21
N GLY A 35 5.80 5.46 0.74
CA GLY A 35 4.47 5.26 0.16
C GLY A 35 4.44 4.28 -1.02
N VAL A 36 5.51 3.50 -1.21
CA VAL A 36 5.62 2.50 -2.27
C VAL A 36 5.19 1.14 -1.75
N TYR A 37 4.31 0.47 -2.49
CA TYR A 37 3.77 -0.83 -2.10
C TYR A 37 3.89 -1.82 -3.24
N THR A 38 3.95 -3.10 -2.91
CA THR A 38 3.95 -4.17 -3.92
C THR A 38 2.78 -5.13 -3.74
N ARG A 39 2.31 -5.69 -4.84
CA ARG A 39 1.29 -6.73 -4.87
C ARG A 39 1.62 -7.72 -5.97
N ARG A 40 1.52 -9.01 -5.67
CA ARG A 40 1.72 -10.07 -6.66
C ARG A 40 0.39 -10.54 -7.25
N LEU A 41 0.39 -10.74 -8.56
CA LEU A 41 -0.68 -11.34 -9.36
C LEU A 41 -0.14 -12.52 -10.16
N LYS A 42 -1.04 -13.29 -10.77
CA LYS A 42 -0.70 -14.39 -11.68
C LYS A 42 -0.61 -13.85 -13.11
N PRO A 43 0.60 -13.60 -13.65
CA PRO A 43 0.77 -12.95 -14.95
C PRO A 43 0.10 -13.73 -16.09
N GLU A 44 0.09 -15.06 -16.00
CA GLU A 44 -0.50 -15.95 -17.00
C GLU A 44 -2.02 -15.78 -17.16
N THR A 45 -2.71 -15.30 -16.12
CA THR A 45 -4.18 -15.13 -16.12
C THR A 45 -4.64 -13.72 -16.50
N LEU A 46 -3.73 -12.75 -16.66
CA LEU A 46 -4.10 -11.32 -16.78
C LEU A 46 -5.06 -11.02 -17.92
N HIS A 47 -4.88 -11.71 -19.05
CA HIS A 47 -5.72 -11.53 -20.25
C HIS A 47 -6.83 -12.58 -20.37
N GLU A 48 -6.94 -13.51 -19.41
CA GLU A 48 -8.05 -14.46 -19.35
C GLU A 48 -9.30 -13.78 -18.77
N ARG A 49 -10.47 -14.32 -19.09
CA ARG A 49 -11.74 -13.85 -18.51
C ARG A 49 -11.71 -14.00 -16.99
N HIS A 50 -12.07 -12.95 -16.27
CA HIS A 50 -12.16 -13.01 -14.81
C HIS A 50 -13.29 -14.00 -14.41
N PRO A 51 -13.03 -14.93 -13.48
CA PRO A 51 -13.91 -16.08 -13.23
C PRO A 51 -15.30 -15.70 -12.70
N THR A 52 -15.42 -14.53 -12.08
CA THR A 52 -16.65 -14.05 -11.44
C THR A 52 -17.08 -12.66 -11.93
N ASP A 53 -16.55 -12.18 -13.07
CA ASP A 53 -16.98 -10.89 -13.64
C ASP A 53 -18.14 -11.11 -14.61
N ASP A 54 -19.29 -10.53 -14.26
CA ASP A 54 -20.55 -10.66 -15.03
C ASP A 54 -20.53 -9.85 -16.34
N GLU A 55 -19.68 -8.83 -16.43
CA GLU A 55 -19.53 -7.99 -17.64
C GLU A 55 -18.51 -8.56 -18.63
N GLY A 56 -17.91 -9.72 -18.32
CA GLY A 56 -16.99 -10.41 -19.21
C GLY A 56 -15.59 -9.79 -19.28
N ARG A 57 -15.20 -8.98 -18.29
CA ARG A 57 -13.86 -8.39 -18.21
C ARG A 57 -12.77 -9.46 -18.09
N THR A 58 -11.59 -9.18 -18.64
CA THR A 58 -10.38 -9.93 -18.29
C THR A 58 -9.96 -9.68 -16.84
N VAL A 59 -9.04 -10.49 -16.29
CA VAL A 59 -8.48 -10.27 -14.95
C VAL A 59 -7.84 -8.87 -14.85
N LEU A 60 -7.10 -8.43 -15.88
CA LEU A 60 -6.49 -7.10 -15.92
C LEU A 60 -7.54 -5.98 -15.95
N GLN A 61 -8.57 -6.12 -16.79
CA GLN A 61 -9.65 -5.13 -16.88
C GLN A 61 -10.44 -5.05 -15.57
N HIS A 62 -10.72 -6.20 -14.95
CA HIS A 62 -11.39 -6.27 -13.65
C HIS A 62 -10.52 -5.65 -12.54
N LEU A 63 -9.20 -5.86 -12.57
CA LEU A 63 -8.25 -5.20 -11.67
C LEU A 63 -8.30 -3.68 -11.81
N ALA A 64 -8.16 -3.17 -13.03
CA ALA A 64 -8.19 -1.73 -13.31
C ALA A 64 -9.51 -1.10 -12.84
N TRP A 65 -10.65 -1.73 -13.15
CA TRP A 65 -11.98 -1.31 -12.70
C TRP A 65 -12.10 -1.32 -11.17
N ASN A 66 -11.68 -2.41 -10.52
CA ASN A 66 -11.72 -2.51 -9.05
C ASN A 66 -10.85 -1.46 -8.36
N LEU A 67 -9.68 -1.16 -8.91
CA LEU A 67 -8.82 -0.13 -8.34
C LEU A 67 -9.37 1.28 -8.61
N GLY A 68 -10.31 1.41 -9.55
CA GLY A 68 -10.87 2.67 -10.01
C GLY A 68 -9.90 3.44 -10.89
N CYS A 69 -9.10 2.74 -11.70
CA CYS A 69 -8.21 3.35 -12.67
C CYS A 69 -9.03 3.88 -13.83
N LYS A 70 -8.85 5.17 -14.19
CA LYS A 70 -9.48 5.74 -15.38
C LYS A 70 -8.91 5.14 -16.67
N LYS A 71 -7.63 4.79 -16.67
CA LYS A 71 -6.96 4.23 -17.84
C LYS A 71 -5.85 3.27 -17.45
N TYR A 72 -5.60 2.29 -18.30
CA TYR A 72 -4.37 1.51 -18.31
C TYR A 72 -3.84 1.39 -19.73
N GLU A 73 -2.54 1.16 -19.86
CA GLU A 73 -1.83 1.03 -21.12
C GLU A 73 -0.82 -0.11 -21.03
N GLU A 74 -0.78 -0.98 -22.05
CA GLU A 74 0.25 -2.00 -22.21
C GLU A 74 1.47 -1.36 -22.90
N VAL A 75 2.63 -1.44 -22.26
CA VAL A 75 3.86 -0.74 -22.67
C VAL A 75 5.00 -1.75 -22.77
N THR A 76 5.76 -1.67 -23.86
CA THR A 76 7.05 -2.38 -23.99
C THR A 76 8.16 -1.40 -23.64
N LEU A 77 8.86 -1.67 -22.55
CA LEU A 77 10.01 -0.92 -22.09
C LEU A 77 11.28 -1.39 -22.82
N THR A 78 12.05 -0.43 -23.31
CA THR A 78 13.35 -0.61 -23.97
C THR A 78 14.35 0.43 -23.43
N SER A 79 15.60 0.38 -23.89
CA SER A 79 16.62 1.41 -23.60
C SER A 79 16.23 2.82 -24.09
N GLU A 80 15.26 2.91 -25.01
CA GLU A 80 14.83 4.16 -25.63
C GLU A 80 13.52 4.72 -25.03
N SER A 81 12.96 4.07 -24.00
CA SER A 81 11.70 4.47 -23.33
C SER A 81 11.88 5.71 -22.45
N ALA A 82 12.25 6.85 -23.06
CA ALA A 82 12.69 8.06 -22.37
C ALA A 82 11.69 8.60 -21.33
N ASP A 83 10.39 8.46 -21.58
CA ASP A 83 9.34 8.96 -20.67
C ASP A 83 9.31 8.20 -19.33
N GLU A 84 9.72 6.93 -19.32
CA GLU A 84 9.81 6.10 -18.10
C GLU A 84 11.23 6.13 -17.51
N LEU A 85 12.27 6.23 -18.34
CA LEU A 85 13.68 6.16 -17.94
C LEU A 85 14.21 7.42 -17.27
N LYS A 86 13.72 8.59 -17.68
CA LYS A 86 14.12 9.85 -17.05
C LYS A 86 13.49 9.95 -15.68
N GLU A 87 14.23 10.46 -14.70
CA GLU A 87 13.67 10.74 -13.39
C GLU A 87 12.50 11.73 -13.51
N HIS A 88 11.34 11.34 -13.02
CA HIS A 88 10.10 12.10 -13.13
C HIS A 88 9.17 11.83 -11.94
N LEU A 89 8.13 12.64 -11.81
CA LEU A 89 6.99 12.37 -10.95
C LEU A 89 5.70 12.28 -11.78
N ASN A 90 4.67 11.69 -11.19
CA ASN A 90 3.32 11.68 -11.73
C ASN A 90 2.38 12.43 -10.78
N VAL A 91 1.39 13.14 -11.35
CA VAL A 91 0.41 13.93 -10.58
C VAL A 91 -0.58 13.06 -9.79
N ASP A 92 -0.77 11.81 -10.23
CA ASP A 92 -1.62 10.82 -9.59
C ASP A 92 -0.84 9.55 -9.22
N GLU A 93 -1.46 8.71 -8.38
CA GLU A 93 -0.92 7.37 -8.07
C GLU A 93 -0.99 6.50 -9.33
N GLN A 94 0.12 5.85 -9.64
CA GLN A 94 0.22 4.94 -10.77
C GLN A 94 0.81 3.61 -10.37
N MET A 95 0.54 2.58 -11.16
CA MET A 95 1.11 1.26 -10.95
C MET A 95 1.85 0.77 -12.19
N ARG A 96 2.84 -0.09 -11.98
CA ARG A 96 3.51 -0.86 -13.01
C ARG A 96 3.34 -2.34 -12.67
N LEU A 97 2.52 -3.04 -13.45
CA LEU A 97 2.36 -4.49 -13.38
C LEU A 97 3.23 -5.14 -14.45
N VAL A 98 4.21 -5.93 -14.03
CA VAL A 98 5.14 -6.59 -14.97
C VAL A 98 4.47 -7.83 -15.56
N GLU A 99 4.36 -7.88 -16.89
CA GLU A 99 3.84 -9.03 -17.62
C GLU A 99 4.96 -9.98 -18.06
N SER A 100 6.10 -9.43 -18.49
CA SER A 100 7.27 -10.22 -18.92
C SER A 100 8.55 -9.40 -18.81
N GLY A 101 9.69 -10.09 -18.72
CA GLY A 101 11.00 -9.47 -18.56
C GLY A 101 11.29 -9.08 -17.11
N LEU A 102 12.31 -8.24 -16.93
CA LEU A 102 12.76 -7.71 -15.65
C LEU A 102 12.57 -6.19 -15.65
N VAL A 103 12.07 -5.65 -14.55
CA VAL A 103 11.87 -4.20 -14.40
C VAL A 103 12.53 -3.73 -13.12
N TYR A 104 13.30 -2.65 -13.20
CA TYR A 104 13.73 -1.89 -12.04
C TYR A 104 12.87 -0.65 -11.91
N VAL A 105 12.24 -0.49 -10.76
CA VAL A 105 11.58 0.76 -10.36
C VAL A 105 12.50 1.45 -9.38
N ASP A 106 13.18 2.48 -9.84
CA ASP A 106 14.01 3.30 -8.97
C ASP A 106 13.16 4.43 -8.41
N VAL A 107 13.22 4.66 -7.10
CA VAL A 107 12.50 5.77 -6.44
C VAL A 107 13.44 6.55 -5.54
N ARG A 108 13.06 7.78 -5.21
CA ARG A 108 13.72 8.57 -4.17
C ARG A 108 13.18 8.19 -2.79
N ASP A 109 14.08 7.84 -1.86
CA ASP A 109 13.70 7.62 -0.47
C ASP A 109 13.46 8.94 0.28
N VAL A 110 13.17 8.85 1.57
CA VAL A 110 12.92 10.02 2.45
C VAL A 110 14.14 10.93 2.61
N GLU A 111 15.34 10.46 2.27
CA GLU A 111 16.59 11.22 2.28
C GLU A 111 17.01 11.63 0.85
N ASP A 112 16.11 11.52 -0.13
CA ASP A 112 16.33 11.80 -1.55
C ASP A 112 17.46 10.95 -2.20
N ARG A 113 17.71 9.76 -1.67
CA ARG A 113 18.63 8.78 -2.27
C ARG A 113 17.89 7.87 -3.23
N TRP A 114 18.59 7.37 -4.24
CA TRP A 114 18.04 6.34 -5.12
C TRP A 114 17.99 5.00 -4.38
N ILE A 115 16.80 4.42 -4.35
CA ILE A 115 16.61 3.02 -4.01
C ILE A 115 16.03 2.32 -5.24
N ARG A 116 16.38 1.05 -5.43
CA ARG A 116 15.94 0.22 -6.54
C ARG A 116 15.03 -0.88 -6.04
N ILE A 117 13.93 -1.09 -6.74
CA ILE A 117 13.00 -2.20 -6.53
C ILE A 117 13.03 -3.06 -7.79
N GLU A 118 13.39 -4.33 -7.64
CA GLU A 118 13.33 -5.32 -8.72
C GLU A 118 11.94 -5.96 -8.79
N ALA A 119 11.30 -5.85 -9.94
CA ALA A 119 9.99 -6.41 -10.24
C ALA A 119 10.08 -7.43 -11.37
N GLN A 120 9.53 -8.62 -11.11
CA GLN A 120 9.48 -9.75 -12.04
C GLN A 120 8.03 -9.98 -12.50
N PRO A 121 7.78 -10.84 -13.51
CA PRO A 121 6.43 -11.09 -14.01
C PRO A 121 5.45 -11.46 -12.89
N GLY A 122 4.33 -10.76 -12.85
CA GLY A 122 3.32 -10.86 -11.80
C GLY A 122 3.46 -9.84 -10.68
N ASP A 123 4.61 -9.17 -10.53
CA ASP A 123 4.78 -8.12 -9.54
C ASP A 123 4.16 -6.81 -10.04
N MET A 124 3.33 -6.20 -9.20
CA MET A 124 2.79 -4.85 -9.36
C MET A 124 3.43 -3.92 -8.34
N VAL A 125 4.12 -2.88 -8.80
CA VAL A 125 4.66 -1.81 -7.95
C VAL A 125 3.70 -0.62 -8.00
N VAL A 126 3.26 -0.17 -6.82
CA VAL A 126 2.39 1.00 -6.62
C VAL A 126 3.26 2.19 -6.29
N ILE A 127 3.18 3.24 -7.11
CA ILE A 127 3.98 4.47 -6.98
C ILE A 127 3.02 5.60 -6.59
N PRO A 128 3.21 6.23 -5.42
CA PRO A 128 2.33 7.30 -4.96
C PRO A 128 2.49 8.55 -5.82
N ARG A 129 1.44 9.38 -5.85
CA ARG A 129 1.50 10.69 -6.50
C ARG A 129 2.67 11.51 -5.96
N GLY A 130 3.35 12.26 -6.83
CA GLY A 130 4.41 13.19 -6.46
C GLY A 130 5.79 12.58 -6.17
N LEU A 131 5.90 11.26 -6.03
CA LEU A 131 7.19 10.61 -5.80
C LEU A 131 8.06 10.66 -7.06
N TYR A 132 9.30 11.14 -6.92
CA TYR A 132 10.29 11.04 -7.98
C TYR A 132 10.76 9.59 -8.16
N HIS A 133 10.68 9.11 -9.40
CA HIS A 133 11.00 7.75 -9.79
C HIS A 133 11.44 7.67 -11.24
N ARG A 134 11.89 6.48 -11.64
CA ARG A 134 12.03 6.05 -13.04
C ARG A 134 11.81 4.55 -13.13
N VAL A 135 11.46 4.08 -14.32
CA VAL A 135 11.20 2.67 -14.60
C VAL A 135 12.13 2.23 -15.73
N VAL A 136 12.91 1.18 -15.48
CA VAL A 136 13.98 0.71 -16.35
C VAL A 136 13.75 -0.76 -16.69
N ALA A 137 13.86 -1.13 -17.97
CA ALA A 137 13.96 -2.54 -18.35
C ALA A 137 15.32 -3.09 -17.90
N GLY A 138 15.31 -4.14 -17.09
CA GLY A 138 16.53 -4.77 -16.58
C GLY A 138 17.20 -5.68 -17.61
N GLY A 139 18.53 -5.77 -17.53
CA GLY A 139 19.37 -6.56 -18.42
C GLY A 139 19.53 -5.94 -19.82
N ASN A 140 19.78 -6.80 -20.82
CA ASN A 140 19.94 -6.39 -22.22
C ASN A 140 18.65 -6.56 -23.05
N GLY A 141 17.51 -6.79 -22.39
CA GLY A 141 16.24 -7.17 -23.02
C GLY A 141 15.20 -6.05 -23.00
N THR A 142 14.00 -6.41 -23.42
CA THR A 142 12.79 -5.60 -23.25
C THR A 142 11.95 -6.18 -22.12
N ALA A 143 11.12 -5.34 -21.51
CA ALA A 143 10.12 -5.78 -20.54
C ALA A 143 8.74 -5.31 -20.99
N ARG A 144 7.70 -6.12 -20.75
CA ARG A 144 6.32 -5.70 -20.94
C ARG A 144 5.70 -5.37 -19.59
N VAL A 145 5.08 -4.20 -19.51
CA VAL A 145 4.39 -3.73 -18.31
C VAL A 145 3.00 -3.22 -18.67
N VAL A 146 2.06 -3.41 -17.77
CA VAL A 146 0.82 -2.62 -17.76
C VAL A 146 1.03 -1.43 -16.84
N ARG A 147 0.89 -0.24 -17.41
CA ARG A 147 0.81 1.02 -16.69
C ARG A 147 -0.64 1.27 -16.33
N LEU A 148 -0.98 1.29 -15.03
CA LEU A 148 -2.31 1.66 -14.55
C LEU A 148 -2.27 3.07 -13.98
N MET A 149 -3.24 3.91 -14.35
CA MET A 149 -3.35 5.31 -13.93
C MET A 149 -4.67 5.53 -13.21
N ARG A 150 -4.61 6.05 -11.99
CA ARG A 150 -5.81 6.21 -11.15
C ARG A 150 -6.71 7.31 -11.69
N GLU A 151 -6.17 8.52 -11.82
CA GLU A 151 -6.92 9.72 -12.19
C GLU A 151 -6.53 10.26 -13.57
N SER A 152 -5.36 9.91 -14.10
CA SER A 152 -4.87 10.35 -15.41
C SER A 152 -5.45 9.50 -16.56
N GLU A 153 -5.79 10.15 -17.68
CA GLU A 153 -6.23 9.47 -18.91
C GLU A 153 -5.10 9.23 -19.93
N THR A 154 -3.96 9.89 -19.71
CA THR A 154 -2.75 9.77 -20.54
C THR A 154 -1.54 9.87 -19.63
N PHE A 155 -0.50 9.12 -19.95
CA PHE A 155 0.77 9.24 -19.25
C PHE A 155 1.47 10.56 -19.59
N ARG A 156 1.66 11.41 -18.59
CA ARG A 156 2.31 12.73 -18.69
C ARG A 156 3.29 12.91 -17.53
N PRO A 157 4.45 12.24 -17.56
CA PRO A 157 5.44 12.36 -16.51
C PRO A 157 6.04 13.76 -16.49
N VAL A 158 6.26 14.32 -15.30
CA VAL A 158 6.92 15.62 -15.12
C VAL A 158 8.36 15.38 -14.71
N VAL A 159 9.27 15.64 -15.64
CA VAL A 159 10.71 15.36 -15.49
C VAL A 159 11.30 16.20 -14.35
N ARG A 160 12.12 15.59 -13.51
CA ARG A 160 12.81 16.30 -12.43
C ARG A 160 13.73 17.38 -12.99
N GLY A 161 13.69 18.56 -12.39
CA GLY A 161 14.47 19.73 -12.82
C GLY A 161 13.79 20.61 -13.86
N THR A 162 12.61 20.24 -14.37
CA THR A 162 11.75 21.16 -15.12
C THR A 162 10.88 21.98 -14.18
N ALA A 163 10.32 23.09 -14.68
CA ALA A 163 9.30 23.82 -13.93
C ALA A 163 8.09 22.90 -13.68
N LEU A 164 7.62 22.86 -12.43
CA LEU A 164 6.39 22.17 -12.07
C LEU A 164 5.20 23.09 -12.38
N ASP A 165 4.19 22.58 -13.06
CA ASP A 165 2.89 23.24 -13.12
C ASP A 165 2.15 23.08 -11.78
N GLY A 166 0.93 23.63 -11.68
CA GLY A 166 0.16 23.63 -10.44
C GLY A 166 -0.14 22.23 -9.90
N GLU A 167 -0.53 21.29 -10.78
CA GLU A 167 -0.89 19.92 -10.40
C GLU A 167 0.36 19.13 -9.96
N ALA A 168 1.48 19.28 -10.68
CA ALA A 168 2.74 18.65 -10.33
C ALA A 168 3.34 19.18 -9.03
N ALA A 169 3.22 20.49 -8.78
CA ALA A 169 3.64 21.10 -7.52
C ALA A 169 2.79 20.62 -6.34
N GLU A 170 1.47 20.50 -6.52
CA GLU A 170 0.56 19.95 -5.51
C GLU A 170 0.88 18.48 -5.21
N ALA A 171 1.11 17.66 -6.23
CA ALA A 171 1.47 16.25 -6.06
C ALA A 171 2.80 16.09 -5.30
N ALA A 172 3.83 16.86 -5.67
CA ALA A 172 5.12 16.87 -4.97
C ALA A 172 4.98 17.30 -3.50
N ALA A 173 4.21 18.37 -3.24
CA ALA A 173 3.94 18.85 -1.88
C ALA A 173 3.16 17.81 -1.06
N TYR A 174 2.18 17.14 -1.67
CA TYR A 174 1.45 16.05 -1.01
C TYR A 174 2.37 14.90 -0.64
N HIS A 175 3.26 14.45 -1.53
CA HIS A 175 4.21 13.37 -1.23
C HIS A 175 5.16 13.76 -0.09
N ALA A 176 5.70 14.99 -0.12
CA ALA A 176 6.52 15.52 0.96
C ALA A 176 5.76 15.56 2.31
N HIS A 177 4.48 15.93 2.28
CA HIS A 177 3.61 15.86 3.47
C HIS A 177 3.39 14.41 3.92
N TYR A 178 3.15 13.49 2.98
CA TYR A 178 2.90 12.08 3.25
C TYR A 178 4.07 11.43 4.01
N ILE A 179 5.31 11.67 3.57
CA ILE A 179 6.51 11.09 4.20
C ILE A 179 6.82 11.72 5.57
N SER A 180 6.53 13.01 5.73
CA SER A 180 6.82 13.75 6.98
C SER A 180 5.75 13.59 8.05
N HIS A 181 4.56 13.10 7.67
CA HIS A 181 3.42 12.89 8.55
C HIS A 181 2.92 11.45 8.45
N PRO A 182 3.74 10.45 8.86
CA PRO A 182 3.26 9.08 8.97
C PRO A 182 2.07 9.02 9.95
N PRO A 183 1.14 8.08 9.77
CA PRO A 183 -0.03 7.98 10.63
C PRO A 183 0.38 7.55 12.04
N THR A 184 -0.02 8.34 13.02
CA THR A 184 0.27 8.13 14.45
C THR A 184 -1.00 8.04 15.30
N GLU A 185 -2.18 8.19 14.68
CA GLU A 185 -3.46 8.26 15.37
C GLU A 185 -4.45 7.19 14.92
N THR A 186 -5.28 6.76 15.87
CA THR A 186 -6.50 6.00 15.62
C THR A 186 -7.73 6.91 15.64
N ILE A 187 -8.92 6.39 15.35
CA ILE A 187 -10.16 7.15 15.55
C ILE A 187 -10.45 7.54 17.02
N LEU A 188 -9.63 7.08 17.96
CA LEU A 188 -9.71 7.41 19.39
C LEU A 188 -8.61 8.40 19.83
N GLY A 189 -7.81 8.92 18.89
CA GLY A 189 -6.69 9.83 19.15
C GLY A 189 -5.31 9.15 19.00
N PRO A 190 -4.23 9.76 19.51
CA PRO A 190 -2.87 9.26 19.39
C PRO A 190 -2.72 7.81 19.86
N ALA A 191 -2.03 7.00 19.07
CA ALA A 191 -1.62 5.66 19.49
C ALA A 191 -0.62 5.78 20.66
N ASN A 192 -0.71 4.88 21.62
CA ASN A 192 0.05 4.96 22.88
C ASN A 192 0.71 3.64 23.31
N ASP A 193 0.57 2.58 22.52
CA ASP A 193 1.10 1.24 22.81
C ASP A 193 0.69 0.63 24.16
N VAL A 194 -0.38 1.14 24.77
CA VAL A 194 -0.92 0.66 26.05
C VAL A 194 -2.35 0.14 25.88
N ASP A 195 -3.24 0.99 25.39
CA ASP A 195 -4.66 0.68 25.21
C ASP A 195 -5.25 1.23 23.89
N ASN A 196 -4.42 1.86 23.07
CA ASN A 196 -4.75 2.39 21.76
C ASN A 196 -3.57 2.13 20.81
N PHE A 197 -3.69 1.09 20.00
CA PHE A 197 -2.66 0.62 19.08
C PHE A 197 -3.04 0.94 17.64
N LEU A 198 -2.04 1.27 16.83
CA LEU A 198 -2.19 1.48 15.39
C LEU A 198 -1.30 0.50 14.63
N VAL A 199 -1.89 -0.24 13.70
CA VAL A 199 -1.20 -1.13 12.77
C VAL A 199 -1.30 -0.51 11.37
N VAL A 200 -0.15 -0.08 10.85
CA VAL A 200 -0.05 0.61 9.55
C VAL A 200 0.23 -0.35 8.40
N SER A 201 0.85 -1.50 8.69
CA SER A 201 1.11 -2.57 7.74
C SER A 201 0.67 -3.92 8.31
N PRO A 202 0.08 -4.82 7.51
CA PRO A 202 -0.25 -6.18 7.94
C PRO A 202 0.93 -6.99 8.48
N ARG A 203 2.15 -6.67 8.06
CA ARG A 203 3.39 -7.27 8.59
C ARG A 203 3.46 -7.17 10.12
N ASP A 204 3.03 -6.04 10.67
CA ASP A 204 3.20 -5.71 12.09
C ASP A 204 2.00 -6.13 12.95
N PHE A 205 0.97 -6.71 12.32
CA PHE A 205 -0.29 -7.05 12.98
C PHE A 205 -0.12 -8.05 14.13
N ASP A 206 0.51 -9.21 13.88
CA ASP A 206 0.60 -10.27 14.89
C ASP A 206 1.41 -9.87 16.11
N VAL A 207 2.53 -9.16 15.89
CA VAL A 207 3.36 -8.62 16.97
C VAL A 207 2.56 -7.59 17.77
N THR A 208 1.81 -6.71 17.12
CA THR A 208 0.97 -5.71 17.79
C THR A 208 -0.18 -6.36 18.55
N LEU A 209 -0.84 -7.36 17.96
CA LEU A 209 -1.91 -8.11 18.59
C LEU A 209 -1.41 -8.88 19.82
N ALA A 210 -0.21 -9.48 19.75
CA ALA A 210 0.41 -10.16 20.89
C ALA A 210 0.69 -9.18 22.04
N LYS A 211 1.24 -7.99 21.74
CA LYS A 211 1.44 -6.92 22.73
C LYS A 211 0.12 -6.49 23.37
N ALA A 212 -0.90 -6.22 22.55
CA ALA A 212 -2.22 -5.82 23.02
C ALA A 212 -2.85 -6.90 23.93
N LYS A 213 -2.71 -8.18 23.59
CA LYS A 213 -3.21 -9.31 24.38
C LYS A 213 -2.46 -9.51 25.70
N ALA A 214 -1.15 -9.31 25.72
CA ALA A 214 -0.33 -9.48 26.92
C ALA A 214 -0.72 -8.52 28.06
N GLY A 215 -1.29 -7.37 27.73
CA GLY A 215 -1.75 -6.36 28.69
C GLY A 215 -3.19 -6.53 29.20
N LEU A 216 -3.89 -7.61 28.84
CA LEU A 216 -5.29 -7.83 29.22
C LEU A 216 -5.43 -8.55 30.57
N ALA A 217 -6.28 -8.01 31.43
CA ALA A 217 -6.77 -8.67 32.64
C ALA A 217 -8.16 -9.30 32.42
N ARG A 218 -8.58 -10.19 33.32
CA ARG A 218 -9.92 -10.79 33.26
C ARG A 218 -11.01 -9.71 33.23
N GLY A 219 -11.89 -9.80 32.24
CA GLY A 219 -12.98 -8.86 32.00
C GLY A 219 -12.64 -7.73 31.03
N ASP A 220 -11.35 -7.51 30.73
CA ASP A 220 -10.93 -6.52 29.74
C ASP A 220 -11.44 -6.86 28.34
N VAL A 221 -11.73 -5.82 27.57
CA VAL A 221 -12.25 -5.94 26.21
C VAL A 221 -11.18 -5.54 25.21
N LEU A 222 -10.96 -6.36 24.19
CA LEU A 222 -10.11 -6.07 23.05
C LEU A 222 -10.98 -5.80 21.83
N VAL A 223 -10.79 -4.64 21.21
CA VAL A 223 -11.50 -4.25 19.99
C VAL A 223 -10.49 -4.12 18.86
N LEU A 224 -10.71 -4.84 17.76
CA LEU A 224 -9.96 -4.72 16.52
C LEU A 224 -10.83 -4.04 15.46
N LEU A 225 -10.37 -2.93 14.91
CA LEU A 225 -11.00 -2.24 13.79
C LEU A 225 -10.08 -2.29 12.56
N PHE A 226 -10.58 -2.80 11.44
CA PHE A 226 -9.91 -2.76 10.15
C PHE A 226 -10.61 -1.74 9.25
N LYS A 227 -9.90 -0.72 8.80
CA LYS A 227 -10.46 0.34 7.95
C LYS A 227 -9.51 0.75 6.82
N GLY A 228 -10.06 1.41 5.81
CA GLY A 228 -9.24 2.00 4.75
C GLY A 228 -8.37 3.12 5.33
N ALA A 229 -7.11 3.17 4.93
CA ALA A 229 -6.22 4.28 5.29
C ALA A 229 -6.87 5.64 4.98
N SER A 230 -6.62 6.60 5.87
CA SER A 230 -7.03 7.98 5.67
C SER A 230 -5.99 8.74 4.88
N ASP A 231 -6.44 9.59 3.97
CA ASP A 231 -5.58 10.57 3.31
C ASP A 231 -4.88 11.47 4.35
N ARG A 232 -3.59 11.76 4.14
CA ARG A 232 -2.73 12.40 5.15
C ARG A 232 -3.04 13.87 5.40
N MET A 233 -3.77 14.52 4.50
CA MET A 233 -4.11 15.94 4.60
C MET A 233 -5.57 16.15 4.99
N THR A 234 -6.47 15.37 4.41
CA THR A 234 -7.92 15.48 4.65
C THR A 234 -8.39 14.63 5.82
N HIS A 235 -7.60 13.65 6.25
CA HIS A 235 -7.93 12.65 7.26
C HIS A 235 -9.14 11.75 6.91
N ILE A 236 -9.63 11.81 5.67
CA ILE A 236 -10.78 11.03 5.19
C ILE A 236 -10.30 9.67 4.68
N SER A 237 -10.96 8.59 5.12
CA SER A 237 -10.70 7.24 4.61
C SER A 237 -11.04 7.14 3.12
N TRP A 238 -10.20 6.45 2.34
CA TRP A 238 -10.52 6.14 0.95
C TRP A 238 -11.76 5.23 0.81
N CYS A 239 -12.19 4.58 1.89
CA CYS A 239 -13.31 3.66 1.93
C CYS A 239 -14.59 4.36 2.45
N PRO A 240 -15.60 4.63 1.59
CA PRO A 240 -16.81 5.35 2.03
C PRO A 240 -17.60 4.65 3.15
N PRO A 241 -17.73 3.30 3.19
CA PRO A 241 -18.28 2.62 4.35
C PRO A 241 -17.51 2.88 5.65
N CYS A 242 -16.17 2.99 5.61
CA CYS A 242 -15.37 3.34 6.80
C CYS A 242 -15.72 4.74 7.28
N VAL A 243 -15.79 5.73 6.38
CA VAL A 243 -16.17 7.11 6.74
C VAL A 243 -17.50 7.16 7.51
N ARG A 244 -18.49 6.34 7.13
CA ARG A 244 -19.77 6.26 7.85
C ARG A 244 -19.66 5.55 9.20
N ALA A 245 -18.83 4.50 9.29
CA ALA A 245 -18.73 3.65 10.47
C ALA A 245 -17.85 4.25 11.59
N GLU A 246 -16.79 4.96 11.24
CA GLU A 246 -15.81 5.54 12.19
C GLU A 246 -16.46 6.29 13.37
N PRO A 247 -17.39 7.25 13.17
CA PRO A 247 -18.01 7.95 14.29
C PRO A 247 -18.89 7.03 15.15
N MET A 248 -19.44 5.94 14.60
CA MET A 248 -20.23 4.96 15.34
C MET A 248 -19.33 4.10 16.22
N VAL A 249 -18.23 3.57 15.65
CA VAL A 249 -17.24 2.78 16.38
C VAL A 249 -16.59 3.61 17.49
N CYS A 250 -16.20 4.86 17.20
CA CYS A 250 -15.63 5.77 18.19
C CYS A 250 -16.56 5.95 19.40
N ARG A 251 -17.83 6.28 19.17
CA ARG A 251 -18.83 6.42 20.25
C ARG A 251 -19.05 5.12 21.02
N ALA A 252 -19.12 3.99 20.33
CA ALA A 252 -19.33 2.68 20.96
C ALA A 252 -18.15 2.31 21.89
N VAL A 253 -16.92 2.48 21.42
CA VAL A 253 -15.72 2.20 22.23
C VAL A 253 -15.61 3.17 23.41
N GLN A 254 -15.88 4.47 23.20
CA GLN A 254 -15.89 5.45 24.29
C GLN A 254 -16.97 5.14 25.34
N ALA A 255 -18.14 4.67 24.92
CA ALA A 255 -19.19 4.23 25.84
C ALA A 255 -18.76 2.99 26.62
N ALA A 256 -18.17 1.99 25.95
CA ALA A 256 -17.65 0.78 26.58
C ALA A 256 -16.56 1.08 27.62
N ARG A 257 -15.68 2.07 27.34
CA ARG A 257 -14.63 2.54 28.26
C ARG A 257 -15.15 3.10 29.59
N LYS A 258 -16.44 3.42 29.69
CA LYS A 258 -17.06 3.86 30.96
C LYS A 258 -17.32 2.70 31.92
N ALA A 259 -17.42 1.47 31.42
CA ALA A 259 -17.77 0.28 32.20
C ALA A 259 -16.65 -0.77 32.21
N HIS A 260 -15.78 -0.77 31.20
CA HIS A 260 -14.73 -1.76 31.02
C HIS A 260 -13.41 -1.07 30.65
N ARG A 261 -12.28 -1.70 31.00
CA ARG A 261 -11.00 -1.38 30.37
C ARG A 261 -11.05 -1.93 28.94
N VAL A 262 -10.85 -1.05 27.96
CA VAL A 262 -10.90 -1.40 26.54
C VAL A 262 -9.55 -1.12 25.88
N VAL A 263 -8.91 -2.17 25.41
CA VAL A 263 -7.75 -2.09 24.52
C VAL A 263 -8.27 -2.04 23.08
N PHE A 264 -7.89 -1.00 22.35
CA PHE A 264 -8.31 -0.76 20.97
C PHE A 264 -7.12 -0.92 20.03
N VAL A 265 -7.29 -1.67 18.94
CA VAL A 265 -6.29 -1.85 17.89
C VAL A 265 -6.94 -1.45 16.57
N GLN A 266 -6.42 -0.41 15.93
CA GLN A 266 -6.84 -0.02 14.59
C GLN A 266 -5.83 -0.49 13.56
N CYS A 267 -6.30 -1.18 12.54
CA CYS A 267 -5.51 -1.58 11.38
C CYS A 267 -5.96 -0.74 10.17
N ILE A 268 -5.03 -0.05 9.54
CA ILE A 268 -5.29 0.70 8.30
C ILE A 268 -4.83 -0.10 7.08
N LEU A 269 -5.58 -0.02 5.99
CA LEU A 269 -5.32 -0.78 4.76
C LEU A 269 -5.18 0.16 3.58
N GLU A 270 -4.11 0.04 2.82
CA GLU A 270 -3.89 0.82 1.60
C GLU A 270 -4.69 0.28 0.42
N ARG A 271 -5.36 1.18 -0.31
CA ARG A 271 -6.37 0.81 -1.31
C ARG A 271 -5.83 -0.12 -2.39
N SER A 272 -4.66 0.21 -2.93
CA SER A 272 -4.09 -0.41 -4.14
C SER A 272 -3.64 -1.84 -3.94
N VAL A 273 -3.21 -2.17 -2.71
CA VAL A 273 -2.79 -3.51 -2.34
C VAL A 273 -3.90 -4.34 -1.70
N TYR A 274 -4.95 -3.71 -1.15
CA TYR A 274 -6.08 -4.42 -0.54
C TYR A 274 -7.24 -4.70 -1.50
N ARG A 275 -7.66 -3.72 -2.31
CA ARG A 275 -8.93 -3.80 -3.06
C ARG A 275 -8.82 -4.85 -4.18
N GLY A 276 -9.75 -5.81 -4.15
CA GLY A 276 -9.76 -6.93 -5.09
C GLY A 276 -8.56 -7.86 -4.97
N ASN A 277 -7.81 -7.84 -3.86
CA ASN A 277 -6.69 -8.74 -3.61
C ASN A 277 -7.12 -9.91 -2.71
N PRO A 278 -7.38 -11.11 -3.25
CA PRO A 278 -7.75 -12.27 -2.43
C PRO A 278 -6.61 -12.75 -1.51
N GLU A 279 -5.36 -12.53 -1.91
CA GLU A 279 -4.16 -12.94 -1.18
C GLU A 279 -3.69 -11.89 -0.15
N TYR A 280 -4.44 -10.81 0.05
CA TYR A 280 -4.05 -9.78 1.02
C TYR A 280 -3.99 -10.41 2.44
N PRO A 281 -2.95 -10.12 3.25
CA PRO A 281 -2.69 -10.88 4.47
C PRO A 281 -3.88 -11.02 5.42
N TYR A 282 -4.69 -9.97 5.60
CA TYR A 282 -5.88 -10.06 6.47
C TYR A 282 -7.03 -10.93 5.93
N ARG A 283 -7.06 -11.23 4.62
CA ARG A 283 -8.03 -12.16 4.02
C ARG A 283 -7.64 -13.62 4.24
N THR A 284 -6.34 -13.89 4.24
CA THR A 284 -5.80 -15.24 4.40
C THR A 284 -5.40 -15.54 5.85
N HIS A 285 -5.36 -14.52 6.71
CA HIS A 285 -5.00 -14.67 8.11
C HIS A 285 -5.99 -15.59 8.87
N PRO A 286 -5.52 -16.65 9.56
CA PRO A 286 -6.38 -17.68 10.16
C PRO A 286 -7.40 -17.16 11.19
N LEU A 287 -7.04 -16.11 11.94
CA LEU A 287 -7.93 -15.48 12.93
C LEU A 287 -8.96 -14.54 12.29
N LEU A 288 -8.58 -13.88 11.19
CA LEU A 288 -9.29 -12.70 10.71
C LEU A 288 -10.25 -13.05 9.58
N ASN A 289 -9.73 -13.64 8.48
CA ASN A 289 -10.50 -13.96 7.27
C ASN A 289 -11.42 -12.79 6.82
N ILE A 290 -10.84 -11.61 6.64
CA ILE A 290 -11.59 -10.37 6.36
C ILE A 290 -12.10 -10.37 4.93
N ALA A 291 -13.42 -10.33 4.75
CA ALA A 291 -14.03 -10.23 3.43
C ALA A 291 -14.21 -8.78 2.96
N THR A 292 -14.54 -7.86 3.87
CA THR A 292 -14.89 -6.47 3.59
C THR A 292 -14.34 -5.55 4.67
N ILE A 293 -14.23 -4.25 4.37
CA ILE A 293 -13.97 -3.22 5.38
C ILE A 293 -15.08 -2.15 5.30
N PRO A 294 -15.41 -1.46 6.42
CA PRO A 294 -14.83 -1.63 7.75
C PRO A 294 -15.14 -3.01 8.34
N TYR A 295 -14.25 -3.52 9.19
CA TYR A 295 -14.44 -4.81 9.86
C TYR A 295 -14.14 -4.65 11.34
N LEU A 296 -15.03 -5.14 12.20
CA LEU A 296 -14.91 -5.02 13.64
C LEU A 296 -14.89 -6.41 14.28
N ILE A 297 -13.91 -6.67 15.14
CA ILE A 297 -13.90 -7.84 16.02
C ILE A 297 -13.83 -7.33 17.45
N VAL A 298 -14.72 -7.82 18.30
CA VAL A 298 -14.70 -7.54 19.74
C VAL A 298 -14.49 -8.86 20.46
N MET A 299 -13.55 -8.85 21.39
CA MET A 299 -13.20 -9.98 22.22
C MET A 299 -13.15 -9.56 23.68
N GLN A 300 -13.35 -10.51 24.59
CA GLN A 300 -13.22 -10.30 26.03
C GLN A 300 -12.29 -11.33 26.65
N GLN A 301 -11.41 -10.87 27.55
CA GLN A 301 -10.52 -11.74 28.29
C GLN A 301 -11.29 -12.49 29.39
N GLY A 302 -11.45 -13.80 29.21
CA GLY A 302 -12.02 -14.71 30.20
C GLY A 302 -10.97 -15.27 31.18
N GLU A 303 -11.38 -16.27 31.96
CA GLU A 303 -10.48 -16.96 32.91
C GLU A 303 -9.39 -17.77 32.22
N THR A 304 -9.73 -18.48 31.14
CA THR A 304 -8.85 -19.44 30.46
C THR A 304 -8.30 -18.91 29.14
N GLY A 305 -8.66 -17.70 28.74
CA GLY A 305 -8.25 -17.11 27.46
C GLY A 305 -9.21 -16.05 26.96
N ILE A 306 -8.86 -15.45 25.83
CA ILE A 306 -9.66 -14.45 25.15
C ILE A 306 -10.73 -15.10 24.28
N VAL A 307 -11.97 -14.61 24.34
CA VAL A 307 -13.12 -15.14 23.61
C VAL A 307 -13.71 -14.04 22.73
N GLU A 308 -14.02 -14.37 21.47
CA GLU A 308 -14.74 -13.47 20.56
C GLU A 308 -16.19 -13.32 21.02
N ILE A 309 -16.62 -12.08 21.23
CA ILE A 309 -17.99 -11.75 21.65
C ILE A 309 -18.82 -11.18 20.52
N CYS A 310 -18.18 -10.55 19.53
CA CYS A 310 -18.87 -9.93 18.41
C CYS A 310 -17.93 -9.82 17.20
N ARG A 311 -18.51 -9.96 16.01
CA ARG A 311 -17.85 -9.75 14.72
C ARG A 311 -18.84 -9.09 13.77
N GLU A 312 -18.50 -7.91 13.29
CA GLU A 312 -19.33 -7.13 12.34
C GLU A 312 -18.56 -6.85 11.05
N ARG A 313 -19.28 -6.89 9.93
CA ARG A 313 -18.74 -6.81 8.57
C ARG A 313 -19.28 -5.62 7.79
#